data_AF-A0A1E5A1K4-F1
#
_entry.id   AF-A0A1E5A1K4-F1
#
_cell.length_a   1.000
_cell.length_b   1.000
_cell.length_c   1.000
_cell.angle_alpha   90.00
_cell.angle_beta   90.00
_cell.angle_gamma   90.00
#
_symmetry.space_group_name_H-M   'P 1'
#
loop_
_entity.id
_entity.type
_entity.pdbx_description
1 polymer ?
#
loop_
_entity_poly.entity_id
_entity_poly.type
_entity_poly.pdbx_seq_one_letter_code
_entity_poly.pdbx_strand_id
1 'polypeptide(L)'
;MFVRTAEKLVKSRLKDPKSAKFKDTYFTNLNGSSTVCGQVNSKNGFGGFSGYLNFITIIGLEQTILKTDPYDFTKLWREFC
;
A
#
# COMPACT_ATOMS: atom_id res chain seq x y z
N MET A 1 6.94 3.33 14.39
CA MET A 1 7.37 2.27 13.45
C MET A 1 6.65 2.51 12.12
N PHE A 2 7.36 2.90 11.07
CA PHE A 2 6.80 3.41 9.81
C PHE A 2 5.81 2.46 9.12
N VAL A 3 6.05 1.14 9.19
CA VAL A 3 5.16 0.12 8.64
C VAL A 3 3.74 0.21 9.23
N ARG A 4 3.60 0.40 10.55
CA ARG A 4 2.28 0.52 11.19
C ARG A 4 1.52 1.76 10.75
N THR A 5 2.22 2.87 10.51
CA THR A 5 1.62 4.10 9.99
C THR A 5 1.17 3.88 8.55
N ALA A 6 2.00 3.25 7.73
CA ALA A 6 1.64 2.92 6.36
C ALA A 6 0.45 1.99 6.27
N GLU A 7 0.39 0.92 7.07
CA GLU A 7 -0.77 0.02 7.11
C GLU A 7 -2.07 0.75 7.49
N LYS A 8 -2.02 1.76 8.37
CA LYS A 8 -3.19 2.59 8.69
C LYS A 8 -3.64 3.43 7.50
N LEU A 9 -2.69 4.04 6.77
CA LEU A 9 -2.97 4.81 5.56
C LEU A 9 -3.48 3.93 4.41
N VAL A 10 -2.96 2.72 4.26
CA VAL A 10 -3.50 1.74 3.30
C VAL A 10 -4.92 1.36 3.70
N LYS A 11 -5.16 1.04 4.97
CA LYS A 11 -6.49 0.68 5.47
C LYS A 11 -7.55 1.74 5.18
N SER A 12 -7.23 3.04 5.25
CA SER A 12 -8.20 4.10 4.95
C SER A 12 -8.61 4.16 3.48
N ARG A 13 -7.86 3.53 2.57
CA ARG A 13 -8.14 3.44 1.13
C ARG A 13 -8.94 2.19 0.74
N LEU A 14 -9.10 1.22 1.64
CA LEU A 14 -9.75 -0.06 1.35
C LEU A 14 -11.26 -0.01 1.60
N LYS A 15 -12.03 -0.81 0.84
CA LYS A 15 -13.49 -0.95 1.06
C LYS A 15 -13.83 -1.60 2.41
N ASP A 16 -13.06 -2.60 2.82
CA ASP A 16 -13.18 -3.24 4.13
C ASP A 16 -11.83 -3.19 4.87
N PRO A 17 -11.57 -2.10 5.62
CA PRO A 17 -10.31 -1.90 6.34
C PRO A 17 -10.04 -2.97 7.42
N LYS A 18 -11.08 -3.57 7.99
CA LYS A 18 -10.97 -4.56 9.08
C LYS A 18 -10.51 -5.92 8.56
N SER A 19 -10.86 -6.23 7.31
CA SER A 19 -10.42 -7.47 6.64
C SER A 19 -9.00 -7.41 6.08
N ALA A 20 -8.33 -6.26 6.16
CA ALA A 20 -7.05 -6.04 5.50
C ALA A 20 -5.96 -6.99 6.02
N LYS A 21 -5.35 -7.75 5.10
CA LYS A 21 -4.22 -8.63 5.34
C LYS A 21 -3.02 -8.10 4.59
N PHE A 22 -1.93 -7.89 5.31
CA PHE A 22 -0.67 -7.39 4.77
C PHE A 22 0.35 -8.53 4.70
N LYS A 23 1.23 -8.48 3.70
CA LYS A 23 2.41 -9.33 3.61
C LYS A 23 3.50 -8.64 2.80
N ASP A 24 4.72 -9.16 2.91
CA ASP A 24 5.90 -8.65 2.21
C ASP A 24 6.07 -7.14 2.40
N THR A 25 5.77 -6.65 3.61
CA THR A 25 5.82 -5.23 3.96
C THR A 25 7.21 -4.85 4.46
N TYR A 26 7.81 -3.84 3.85
CA TYR A 26 9.12 -3.34 4.22
C TYR A 26 9.20 -1.83 4.07
N PHE A 27 10.06 -1.23 4.88
CA PHE A 27 10.39 0.18 4.80
C PHE A 27 11.61 0.34 3.88
N THR A 28 11.59 1.37 3.05
CA THR A 28 12.72 1.76 2.22
C THR A 28 12.84 3.28 2.17
N ASN A 29 14.05 3.75 1.86
CA ASN A 29 14.32 5.16 1.66
C ASN A 29 15.08 5.29 0.34
N LEU A 30 14.34 5.59 -0.73
CA LEU A 30 14.86 5.74 -2.08
C LEU A 30 14.55 7.15 -2.59
N ASN A 31 15.49 7.74 -3.32
CA ASN A 31 15.36 9.08 -3.90
C ASN A 31 14.93 10.16 -2.89
N GLY A 32 15.41 10.06 -1.64
CA GLY A 32 15.07 10.98 -0.56
C GLY A 32 13.65 10.82 0.01
N SER A 33 12.89 9.82 -0.44
CA SER A 33 11.53 9.53 0.01
C SER A 33 11.50 8.35 0.95
N SER A 34 11.00 8.58 2.17
CA SER A 34 10.71 7.50 3.13
C SER A 34 9.41 6.82 2.75
N THR A 35 9.50 5.61 2.21
CA THR A 35 8.36 4.85 1.72
C THR A 35 8.22 3.52 2.45
N VAL A 36 6.99 3.00 2.46
CA VAL A 36 6.70 1.63 2.86
C VAL A 36 6.00 0.97 1.69
N CYS A 37 6.55 -0.15 1.26
CA CYS A 37 6.02 -0.94 0.16
C CYS A 37 5.58 -2.30 0.68
N GLY A 38 4.67 -2.94 -0.04
CA GLY A 38 4.28 -4.31 0.24
C GLY A 38 3.00 -4.68 -0.47
N GLN A 39 2.34 -5.71 0.05
CA GLN A 39 1.11 -6.24 -0.53
C GLN A 39 -0.03 -6.22 0.48
N VAL A 40 -1.22 -5.89 -0.01
CA VAL A 40 -2.46 -5.86 0.78
C VAL A 40 -3.57 -6.61 0.07
N ASN A 41 -4.37 -7.35 0.82
CA ASN A 41 -5.59 -8.00 0.35
C ASN A 41 -6.73 -7.67 1.32
N SER A 42 -7.90 -7.33 0.79
CA SER A 42 -9.10 -7.03 1.59
C SER A 42 -10.34 -7.56 0.90
N LYS A 43 -11.41 -7.73 1.68
CA LYS A 43 -12.72 -8.05 1.11
C LYS A 43 -13.18 -6.93 0.17
N ASN A 44 -13.73 -7.34 -0.96
CA ASN A 44 -14.42 -6.47 -1.90
C ASN A 44 -15.89 -6.29 -1.47
N GLY A 45 -16.66 -5.52 -2.24
CA GLY A 45 -18.09 -5.26 -1.94
C GLY A 45 -19.00 -6.49 -2.00
N PHE A 46 -18.51 -7.62 -2.52
CA PHE A 46 -19.21 -8.90 -2.57
C PHE A 46 -18.78 -9.86 -1.44
N GLY A 47 -17.95 -9.39 -0.50
CA GLY A 47 -17.50 -10.16 0.67
C GLY A 47 -16.33 -11.12 0.42
N GLY A 48 -15.84 -11.22 -0.81
CA GLY A 48 -14.71 -12.07 -1.21
C GLY A 48 -13.37 -11.33 -1.27
N PHE A 49 -12.26 -12.07 -1.21
CA PHE A 49 -10.92 -11.52 -1.43
C PHE A 49 -10.54 -11.63 -2.91
N SER A 50 -10.10 -10.52 -3.52
CA SER A 50 -9.70 -10.48 -4.94
C SER A 50 -8.22 -10.80 -5.19
N GLY A 51 -7.46 -11.06 -4.12
CA GLY A 51 -6.02 -11.34 -4.20
C GLY A 51 -5.18 -10.18 -3.67
N TYR A 52 -3.88 -10.44 -3.50
CA TYR A 52 -2.94 -9.45 -3.00
C TYR A 52 -2.58 -8.43 -4.08
N LEU A 53 -2.70 -7.15 -3.72
CA LEU A 53 -2.35 -6.00 -4.55
C LEU A 53 -1.17 -5.26 -3.93
N ASN A 54 -0.26 -4.79 -4.78
CA ASN A 54 0.87 -4.00 -4.33
C ASN A 54 0.41 -2.60 -3.89
N PHE A 55 1.05 -2.05 -2.86
CA PHE A 55 0.85 -0.68 -2.41
C PHE A 55 2.19 0.01 -2.14
N ILE A 56 2.19 1.34 -2.26
CA ILE A 56 3.29 2.23 -1.92
C ILE A 56 2.73 3.29 -0.99
N THR A 57 3.33 3.50 0.17
CA THR A 57 2.97 4.58 1.08
C THR A 57 4.16 5.51 1.30
N ILE A 58 4.02 6.77 0.93
CA ILE A 58 5.01 7.82 1.15
C ILE A 58 4.75 8.45 2.51
N ILE A 59 5.61 8.18 3.49
CA ILE A 59 5.39 8.57 4.89
C ILE A 59 5.35 10.09 5.06
N GLY A 60 6.32 10.81 4.48
CA GLY A 60 6.42 12.26 4.63
C GLY A 60 5.26 13.04 4.00
N LEU A 61 4.51 12.41 3.09
CA LEU A 61 3.35 13.00 2.43
C LEU A 61 2.02 12.39 2.89
N GLU A 62 2.06 11.36 3.74
CA GLU A 62 0.92 10.52 4.12
C GLU A 62 0.08 10.00 2.93
N GLN A 63 0.70 9.85 1.76
CA GLN A 63 0.02 9.40 0.54
C GLN A 63 0.18 7.90 0.37
N THR A 64 -0.91 7.23 -0.02
CA THR A 64 -0.89 5.81 -0.40
C THR A 64 -1.36 5.64 -1.83
N ILE A 65 -0.57 4.91 -2.61
CA ILE A 65 -0.81 4.55 -4.00
C ILE A 65 -1.02 3.04 -4.04
N LEU A 66 -2.15 2.60 -4.60
CA LEU A 66 -2.47 1.20 -4.82
C LEU A 66 -2.21 0.83 -6.28
N LYS A 67 -1.90 -0.44 -6.54
CA LYS A 67 -1.76 -0.97 -7.92
C LYS A 67 -2.99 -0.73 -8.81
N THR A 68 -4.15 -0.52 -8.21
CA THR A 68 -5.42 -0.25 -8.90
C THR A 68 -5.67 1.23 -9.18
N ASP A 69 -4.84 2.15 -8.65
CA ASP A 69 -4.97 3.58 -8.94
C ASP A 69 -4.56 3.85 -10.41
N PRO A 70 -5.08 4.91 -11.07
CA PRO A 70 -4.89 5.16 -12.50
C PRO A 70 -3.47 5.65 -12.90
N TYR A 71 -2.47 5.45 -12.02
CA TYR A 71 -1.09 5.87 -12.25
C TYR A 71 -0.27 4.75 -12.91
N ASP A 72 0.88 5.10 -13.51
CA ASP A 72 1.88 4.10 -13.90
C ASP A 72 2.56 3.51 -12.67
N PHE A 73 1.86 2.56 -12.05
CA PHE A 73 2.29 1.90 -10.83
C PHE A 73 3.63 1.18 -11.00
N THR A 74 3.88 0.61 -12.18
CA THR A 74 5.13 -0.13 -12.45
C THR A 74 6.34 0.80 -12.46
N LYS A 75 6.17 2.04 -12.96
CA LYS A 75 7.20 3.06 -12.84
C LYS A 75 7.42 3.47 -11.38
N LEU A 76 6.34 3.80 -10.67
CA LEU A 76 6.41 4.25 -9.27
C LEU A 76 7.01 3.18 -8.34
N TRP A 77 6.67 1.91 -8.56
CA TRP A 77 7.24 0.81 -7.78
C TRP A 77 8.75 0.71 -7.95
N ARG A 78 9.26 0.82 -9.18
CA ARG A 78 10.72 0.80 -9.44
C ARG A 78 11.44 2.00 -8.85
N GLU A 79 10.75 3.12 -8.73
CA GLU A 79 11.31 4.37 -8.19
C GLU A 79 11.35 4.37 -6.66
N PHE A 80 10.40 3.70 -6.00
CA PHE A 80 10.16 3.84 -4.57
C PHE A 80 10.26 2.55 -3.72
N CYS A 81 10.43 1.34 -4.28
CA CYS A 81 10.31 0.07 -3.53
C CYS A 81 11.53 -0.90 -3.59
#